data_AF-A0A443AVV9-F1
#
_entry.id   AF-A0A443AVV9-F1
#
_cell.length_a   1.000
_cell.length_b   1.000
_cell.length_c   1.000
_cell.angle_alpha   90.00
_cell.angle_beta   90.00
_cell.angle_gamma   90.00
#
_symmetry.space_group_name_H-M   'P 1'
#
loop_
_entity.id
_entity.type
_entity.pdbx_description
1 polymer ?
#
loop_
_entity_poly.entity_id
_entity_poly.type
_entity_poly.pdbx_seq_one_letter_code
_entity_poly.pdbx_strand_id
1 'polypeptide(L)'
;MFKKAGKELCDLLVVCGDDVLVFSDKHISWPDAPFELAWKRWYSRAIGESAEQIRKANLWLKKNPQAIFADGKCEQPIPLKLPPIGQRRVHGVCVASGGERAASSYFDDPDGTFMIMPHLRGKDHVDFTLPHHRAFCIGDVDPDGPFVHVFNMATLDVVMSEFDTITDFTKYLNARADLIRSGKLSLSPSEAELVANYLLMMEPNGGHRFPLISDVKGANADADTAIAFVQGEYAYLVRSPEYQRRCTANRISYEWDRLIGLFTHGVLNDTQFRILDTDPTVELAERALRTMAIEDRVQRRVLAEAIIGAREALEAQKMGRLARIAVTHDRSTGEKVAYVFLVLAGADEMAQEDYRRVRATMLQTYCLAALHDDRDLKLCVGIAVMAISDRGDSEDLVSYPQQEWTPELLEDLRVAREGFEVLQNPLELKTTAIHASSFPPDPAFEGMSRQQRRALERQRAKQ
;
A
#
# COMPACT_ATOMS: atom_id res chain seq x y z
N MET A 1 -19.65 -7.89 -1.99
CA MET A 1 -19.40 -8.57 -0.69
C MET A 1 -20.69 -8.72 0.09
N PHE A 2 -20.98 -9.89 0.67
CA PHE A 2 -22.29 -10.18 1.29
C PHE A 2 -22.19 -10.50 2.78
N LYS A 3 -23.24 -10.11 3.52
CA LYS A 3 -23.40 -10.39 4.96
C LYS A 3 -24.51 -11.38 5.27
N LYS A 4 -25.51 -11.44 4.40
CA LYS A 4 -26.62 -12.41 4.39
C LYS A 4 -27.04 -12.63 2.94
N ALA A 5 -27.75 -13.72 2.66
CA ALA A 5 -28.27 -14.00 1.33
C ALA A 5 -29.04 -12.79 0.76
N GLY A 6 -28.62 -12.32 -0.41
CA GLY A 6 -29.16 -11.13 -1.08
C GLY A 6 -28.95 -9.79 -0.36
N LYS A 7 -28.12 -9.73 0.68
CA LYS A 7 -27.80 -8.49 1.42
C LYS A 7 -26.32 -8.20 1.39
N GLU A 8 -25.97 -7.15 0.66
CA GLU A 8 -24.61 -6.65 0.57
C GLU A 8 -24.15 -6.05 1.90
N LEU A 9 -22.86 -6.22 2.15
CA LEU A 9 -22.16 -5.59 3.26
C LEU A 9 -21.73 -4.17 2.87
N CYS A 10 -21.00 -4.06 1.76
CA CYS A 10 -20.42 -2.87 1.15
C CYS A 10 -19.95 -3.23 -0.27
N ASP A 11 -19.52 -2.22 -1.04
CA ASP A 11 -19.10 -2.41 -2.44
C ASP A 11 -17.74 -3.12 -2.52
N LEU A 12 -16.77 -2.66 -1.73
CA LEU A 12 -15.46 -3.27 -1.57
C LEU A 12 -15.05 -3.32 -0.09
N LEU A 13 -14.43 -4.43 0.31
CA LEU A 13 -13.83 -4.63 1.64
C LEU A 13 -12.36 -4.97 1.44
N VAL A 14 -11.47 -4.19 2.05
CA VAL A 14 -10.03 -4.45 2.06
C VAL A 14 -9.56 -4.59 3.49
N VAL A 15 -8.69 -5.55 3.75
CA VAL A 15 -8.10 -5.77 5.08
C VAL A 15 -6.59 -5.88 4.93
N CYS A 16 -5.87 -5.03 5.64
CA CYS A 16 -4.43 -4.91 5.59
C CYS A 16 -3.89 -4.67 7.00
N GLY A 17 -3.27 -5.69 7.60
CA GLY A 17 -2.86 -5.64 9.00
C GLY A 17 -4.06 -5.34 9.91
N ASP A 18 -3.96 -4.26 10.67
CA ASP A 18 -5.03 -3.78 11.56
C ASP A 18 -6.07 -2.89 10.85
N ASP A 19 -5.78 -2.43 9.63
CA ASP A 19 -6.63 -1.50 8.89
C ASP A 19 -7.68 -2.25 8.06
N VAL A 20 -8.95 -1.88 8.23
CA VAL A 20 -10.11 -2.43 7.51
C VAL A 20 -10.81 -1.29 6.77
N LEU A 21 -10.78 -1.35 5.45
CA LEU A 21 -11.36 -0.34 4.59
C LEU A 21 -12.72 -0.83 4.07
N VAL A 22 -13.74 0.00 4.27
CA VAL A 22 -15.11 -0.26 3.83
C VAL A 22 -15.47 0.81 2.80
N PHE A 23 -15.56 0.41 1.54
CA PHE A 23 -15.89 1.30 0.44
C PHE A 23 -17.40 1.36 0.22
N SER A 24 -17.88 2.56 -0.08
CA SER A 24 -19.22 2.86 -0.57
C SER A 24 -19.10 3.82 -1.75
N ASP A 25 -19.48 3.37 -2.94
CA ASP A 25 -19.46 4.16 -4.18
C ASP A 25 -20.87 4.55 -4.59
N LYS A 26 -21.09 5.84 -4.83
CA LYS A 26 -22.38 6.38 -5.24
C LYS A 26 -22.23 7.44 -6.33
N HIS A 27 -22.85 7.16 -7.46
CA HIS A 27 -23.12 8.17 -8.48
C HIS A 27 -24.52 8.76 -8.32
N ILE A 28 -24.59 10.06 -8.00
CA ILE A 28 -25.85 10.79 -7.83
C ILE A 28 -25.82 12.04 -8.70
N SER A 29 -26.66 12.10 -9.72
CA SER A 29 -26.78 13.30 -10.55
C SER A 29 -27.23 14.52 -9.73
N TRP A 30 -26.62 15.67 -10.02
CA TRP A 30 -27.00 16.93 -9.39
C TRP A 30 -28.51 17.22 -9.58
N PRO A 31 -29.27 17.44 -8.50
CA PRO A 31 -30.72 17.66 -8.60
C PRO A 31 -31.07 18.93 -9.37
N ASP A 32 -32.13 18.87 -10.17
CA ASP A 32 -32.80 20.07 -10.68
C ASP A 32 -33.64 20.71 -9.56
N ALA A 33 -33.02 21.61 -8.81
CA ALA A 33 -33.61 22.33 -7.68
C ALA A 33 -32.80 23.61 -7.39
N PRO A 34 -33.37 24.58 -6.63
CA PRO A 34 -32.59 25.70 -6.10
C PRO A 34 -31.34 25.21 -5.35
N PHE A 35 -30.24 25.95 -5.48
CA PHE A 35 -28.89 25.50 -5.10
C PHE A 35 -28.81 24.84 -3.71
N GLU A 36 -29.32 25.50 -2.67
CA GLU A 36 -29.26 24.94 -1.31
C GLU A 36 -30.02 23.61 -1.18
N LEU A 37 -31.21 23.52 -1.79
CA LEU A 37 -32.01 22.30 -1.80
C LEU A 37 -31.33 21.20 -2.63
N ALA A 38 -30.70 21.57 -3.75
CA ALA A 38 -29.93 20.65 -4.57
C ALA A 38 -28.75 20.07 -3.78
N TRP A 39 -27.98 20.91 -3.07
CA TRP A 39 -26.90 20.47 -2.19
C TRP A 39 -27.40 19.51 -1.11
N LYS A 40 -28.46 19.87 -0.36
CA LYS A 40 -29.03 19.01 0.70
C LYS A 40 -29.45 17.64 0.15
N ARG A 41 -30.13 17.61 -1.00
CA ARG A 41 -30.59 16.37 -1.66
C ARG A 41 -29.44 15.55 -2.23
N TRP A 42 -28.42 16.19 -2.77
CA TRP A 42 -27.24 15.51 -3.29
C TRP A 42 -26.42 14.92 -2.14
N TYR A 43 -26.05 15.74 -1.15
CA TYR A 43 -25.26 15.32 0.03
C TYR A 43 -25.93 14.15 0.76
N SER A 44 -27.24 14.25 1.03
CA SER A 44 -27.96 13.19 1.74
C SER A 44 -27.86 11.83 1.02
N ARG A 45 -27.96 11.83 -0.32
CA ARG A 45 -27.97 10.59 -1.13
C ARG A 45 -26.56 10.08 -1.43
N ALA A 46 -25.63 10.98 -1.75
CA ALA A 46 -24.28 10.61 -2.19
C ALA A 46 -23.33 10.33 -1.01
N ILE A 47 -23.44 11.10 0.08
CA ILE A 47 -22.52 11.02 1.23
C ILE A 47 -23.23 10.46 2.46
N GLY A 48 -24.43 10.95 2.77
CA GLY A 48 -25.19 10.52 3.95
C GLY A 48 -25.53 9.02 3.93
N GLU A 49 -26.11 8.53 2.85
CA GLU A 49 -26.41 7.10 2.70
C GLU A 49 -25.14 6.22 2.67
N SER A 50 -24.03 6.73 2.13
CA SER A 50 -22.74 6.02 2.09
C SER A 50 -22.15 5.88 3.50
N ALA A 51 -22.15 6.96 4.28
CA ALA A 51 -21.76 6.93 5.69
C ALA A 51 -22.64 5.97 6.50
N GLU A 52 -23.95 5.93 6.23
CA GLU A 52 -24.85 4.98 6.88
C GLU A 52 -24.54 3.52 6.51
N GLN A 53 -24.26 3.23 5.23
CA GLN A 53 -23.84 1.90 4.78
C GLN A 53 -22.55 1.46 5.48
N ILE A 54 -21.53 2.34 5.52
CA ILE A 54 -20.26 2.12 6.20
C ILE A 54 -20.46 1.85 7.69
N ARG A 55 -21.27 2.67 8.38
CA ARG A 55 -21.58 2.49 9.80
C ARG A 55 -22.26 1.14 10.07
N LYS A 56 -23.23 0.76 9.23
CA LYS A 56 -23.90 -0.55 9.29
C LYS A 56 -22.93 -1.70 9.04
N ALA A 57 -22.01 -1.55 8.10
CA ALA A 57 -20.97 -2.54 7.82
C ALA A 57 -20.01 -2.71 9.01
N ASN A 58 -19.51 -1.61 9.58
CA ASN A 58 -18.65 -1.65 10.77
C ASN A 58 -19.34 -2.37 11.95
N LEU A 59 -20.62 -2.04 12.22
CA LEU A 59 -21.40 -2.72 13.25
C LEU A 59 -21.56 -4.22 12.97
N TRP A 60 -21.73 -4.60 11.70
CA TRP A 60 -21.78 -6.01 11.30
C TRP A 60 -20.45 -6.71 11.55
N LEU A 61 -19.33 -6.13 11.11
CA LEU A 61 -17.98 -6.68 11.27
C LEU A 61 -17.57 -6.85 12.75
N LYS A 62 -18.12 -6.04 13.64
CA LYS A 62 -17.93 -6.18 15.10
C LYS A 62 -18.74 -7.33 15.68
N LYS A 63 -20.00 -7.49 15.25
CA LYS A 63 -20.93 -8.50 15.82
C LYS A 63 -20.78 -9.89 15.19
N ASN A 64 -20.45 -9.96 13.91
CA ASN A 64 -20.42 -11.20 13.13
C ASN A 64 -19.14 -11.30 12.28
N PRO A 65 -17.95 -11.33 12.88
CA PRO A 65 -16.67 -11.24 12.15
C PRO A 65 -16.40 -12.42 11.20
N GLN A 66 -17.10 -13.55 11.36
CA GLN A 66 -16.96 -14.74 10.52
C GLN A 66 -18.05 -14.86 9.44
N ALA A 67 -19.05 -13.96 9.44
CA ALA A 67 -20.19 -14.02 8.51
C ALA A 67 -20.00 -13.00 7.38
N ILE A 68 -19.01 -13.25 6.54
CA ILE A 68 -18.66 -12.43 5.39
C ILE A 68 -18.39 -13.35 4.20
N PHE A 69 -19.09 -13.10 3.10
CA PHE A 69 -19.14 -14.02 1.97
C PHE A 69 -18.80 -13.32 0.66
N ALA A 70 -18.13 -14.05 -0.22
CA ALA A 70 -17.76 -13.62 -1.56
C ALA A 70 -18.99 -13.62 -2.50
N ASP A 71 -19.98 -14.48 -2.24
CA ASP A 71 -21.13 -14.70 -3.10
C ASP A 71 -22.47 -14.29 -2.46
N GLY A 72 -23.48 -14.04 -3.31
CA GLY A 72 -24.80 -13.57 -2.91
C GLY A 72 -25.67 -14.59 -2.19
N LYS A 73 -25.35 -15.89 -2.26
CA LYS A 73 -26.05 -16.95 -1.52
C LYS A 73 -25.44 -17.19 -0.13
N CYS A 74 -24.24 -16.67 0.11
CA CYS A 74 -23.47 -16.86 1.34
C CYS A 74 -23.02 -18.32 1.54
N GLU A 75 -22.56 -18.95 0.46
CA GLU A 75 -22.02 -20.31 0.47
C GLU A 75 -20.49 -20.32 0.55
N GLN A 76 -19.83 -19.25 0.06
CA GLN A 76 -18.38 -19.09 0.00
C GLN A 76 -17.93 -18.01 0.99
N PRO A 77 -17.48 -18.39 2.20
CA PRO A 77 -16.85 -17.44 3.11
C PRO A 77 -15.55 -16.91 2.50
N ILE A 78 -15.19 -15.66 2.82
CA ILE A 78 -13.88 -15.15 2.40
C ILE A 78 -12.76 -15.84 3.19
N PRO A 79 -11.62 -16.18 2.55
CA PRO A 79 -10.46 -16.81 3.21
C PRO A 79 -9.63 -15.78 4.00
N LEU A 80 -10.29 -14.88 4.72
CA LEU A 80 -9.67 -13.75 5.40
C LEU A 80 -10.06 -13.72 6.87
N LYS A 81 -9.06 -13.56 7.73
CA LYS A 81 -9.27 -13.27 9.16
C LYS A 81 -9.24 -11.77 9.39
N LEU A 82 -10.28 -11.24 10.02
CA LEU A 82 -10.27 -9.85 10.47
C LEU A 82 -9.31 -9.66 11.65
N PRO A 83 -8.64 -8.50 11.75
CA PRO A 83 -7.81 -8.18 12.90
C PRO A 83 -8.65 -8.12 14.20
N PRO A 84 -8.03 -8.38 15.37
CA PRO A 84 -8.70 -8.30 16.66
C PRO A 84 -9.40 -6.96 16.87
N ILE A 85 -10.59 -6.98 17.47
CA ILE A 85 -11.43 -5.77 17.63
C ILE A 85 -10.69 -4.63 18.36
N GLY A 86 -9.83 -4.95 19.34
CA GLY A 86 -9.10 -3.95 20.13
C GLY A 86 -7.99 -3.21 19.40
N GLN A 87 -7.52 -3.74 18.26
CA GLN A 87 -6.45 -3.15 17.44
C GLN A 87 -6.96 -2.66 16.09
N ARG A 88 -8.14 -3.15 15.66
CA ARG A 88 -8.76 -2.84 14.37
C ARG A 88 -9.04 -1.36 14.20
N ARG A 89 -8.49 -0.78 13.13
CA ARG A 89 -8.81 0.56 12.63
C ARG A 89 -9.75 0.41 11.43
N VAL A 90 -10.90 1.07 11.46
CA VAL A 90 -11.89 0.99 10.37
C VAL A 90 -11.94 2.33 9.65
N HIS A 91 -11.65 2.29 8.35
CA HIS A 91 -11.73 3.43 7.44
C HIS A 91 -12.97 3.28 6.57
N GLY A 92 -13.90 4.23 6.66
CA GLY A 92 -14.93 4.38 5.66
C GLY A 92 -14.38 5.11 4.46
N VAL A 93 -14.54 4.59 3.24
CA VAL A 93 -14.21 5.32 2.00
C VAL A 93 -15.50 5.55 1.24
N CYS A 94 -15.92 6.81 1.17
CA CYS A 94 -17.09 7.24 0.41
C CYS A 94 -16.62 7.86 -0.90
N VAL A 95 -16.88 7.19 -2.02
CA VAL A 95 -16.65 7.74 -3.36
C VAL A 95 -17.98 8.33 -3.84
N ALA A 96 -18.05 9.65 -3.94
CA ALA A 96 -19.27 10.38 -4.26
C ALA A 96 -19.09 11.17 -5.55
N SER A 97 -19.89 10.84 -6.57
CA SER A 97 -19.82 11.48 -7.90
C SER A 97 -21.16 12.04 -8.39
N GLY A 98 -21.12 12.82 -9.46
CA GLY A 98 -22.27 13.48 -10.09
C GLY A 98 -22.54 14.92 -9.60
N GLY A 99 -21.72 15.44 -8.69
CA GLY A 99 -21.74 16.82 -8.18
C GLY A 99 -20.61 17.71 -8.70
N GLU A 100 -19.66 17.17 -9.47
CA GLU A 100 -18.39 17.79 -9.82
C GLU A 100 -18.58 19.07 -10.63
N ARG A 101 -19.49 19.09 -11.61
CA ARG A 101 -19.77 20.29 -12.41
C ARG A 101 -20.34 21.43 -11.56
N ALA A 102 -21.15 21.10 -10.57
CA ALA A 102 -21.72 22.08 -9.66
C ALA A 102 -20.67 22.60 -8.67
N ALA A 103 -19.81 21.71 -8.15
CA ALA A 103 -18.65 22.08 -7.33
C ALA A 103 -17.67 22.98 -8.10
N SER A 104 -17.37 22.62 -9.34
CA SER A 104 -16.49 23.36 -10.24
C SER A 104 -17.00 24.78 -10.46
N SER A 105 -18.29 24.92 -10.78
CA SER A 105 -18.92 26.24 -10.96
C SER A 105 -18.98 27.04 -9.66
N TYR A 106 -19.08 26.39 -8.50
CA TYR A 106 -19.19 27.05 -7.20
C TYR A 106 -17.86 27.61 -6.69
N PHE A 107 -16.76 26.89 -6.90
CA PHE A 107 -15.43 27.28 -6.44
C PHE A 107 -14.53 27.89 -7.52
N ASP A 108 -14.96 27.90 -8.79
CA ASP A 108 -14.08 28.18 -9.94
C ASP A 108 -12.87 27.23 -9.97
N ASP A 109 -13.13 25.97 -9.62
CA ASP A 109 -12.15 24.88 -9.59
C ASP A 109 -12.41 23.94 -10.79
N PRO A 110 -11.47 23.79 -11.74
CA PRO A 110 -11.68 22.94 -12.91
C PRO A 110 -11.98 21.47 -12.55
N ASP A 111 -11.46 20.99 -11.42
CA ASP A 111 -11.57 19.59 -11.01
C ASP A 111 -12.81 19.31 -10.13
N GLY A 112 -13.54 20.37 -9.75
CA GLY A 112 -14.76 20.27 -8.95
C GLY A 112 -14.57 19.55 -7.61
N THR A 113 -13.44 19.82 -6.95
CA THR A 113 -13.02 19.15 -5.72
C THR A 113 -13.76 19.64 -4.49
N PHE A 114 -13.71 18.85 -3.41
CA PHE A 114 -14.22 19.26 -2.11
C PHE A 114 -13.15 20.02 -1.33
N MET A 115 -13.58 21.12 -0.72
CA MET A 115 -12.77 21.82 0.27
C MET A 115 -12.86 21.09 1.61
N ILE A 116 -11.75 20.92 2.31
CA ILE A 116 -11.73 20.22 3.59
C ILE A 116 -11.87 21.23 4.72
N MET A 117 -12.99 21.16 5.43
CA MET A 117 -13.32 22.02 6.57
C MET A 117 -13.62 21.17 7.81
N PRO A 118 -12.60 20.86 8.65
CA PRO A 118 -12.74 19.93 9.77
C PRO A 118 -13.80 20.30 10.82
N HIS A 119 -14.17 21.59 10.91
CA HIS A 119 -15.19 22.06 11.83
C HIS A 119 -16.61 21.60 11.46
N LEU A 120 -16.87 21.21 10.21
CA LEU A 120 -18.17 20.68 9.79
C LEU A 120 -18.31 19.23 10.26
N ARG A 121 -19.30 18.94 11.11
CA ARG A 121 -19.50 17.62 11.70
C ARG A 121 -20.94 17.13 11.53
N GLY A 122 -21.11 15.89 11.05
CA GLY A 122 -22.44 15.29 10.91
C GLY A 122 -23.43 16.16 10.11
N LYS A 123 -24.48 16.65 10.77
CA LYS A 123 -25.55 17.44 10.12
C LYS A 123 -25.13 18.85 9.71
N ASP A 124 -24.01 19.37 10.21
CA ASP A 124 -23.52 20.72 9.90
C ASP A 124 -23.33 20.91 8.38
N HIS A 125 -22.94 19.84 7.67
CA HIS A 125 -22.72 19.86 6.23
C HIS A 125 -23.93 20.29 5.39
N VAL A 126 -25.15 20.23 5.95
CA VAL A 126 -26.40 20.60 5.26
C VAL A 126 -27.13 21.75 5.94
N ASP A 127 -26.54 22.38 6.96
CA ASP A 127 -27.13 23.48 7.71
C ASP A 127 -26.55 24.84 7.27
N PHE A 128 -27.23 25.47 6.31
CA PHE A 128 -26.89 26.80 5.80
C PHE A 128 -27.09 27.93 6.83
N THR A 129 -27.65 27.64 8.02
CA THR A 129 -27.77 28.64 9.09
C THR A 129 -26.48 28.76 9.92
N LEU A 130 -25.58 27.79 9.82
CA LEU A 130 -24.32 27.80 10.55
C LEU A 130 -23.35 28.84 9.97
N PRO A 131 -22.68 29.63 10.83
CA PRO A 131 -21.59 30.49 10.41
C PRO A 131 -20.51 29.67 9.71
N HIS A 132 -19.99 30.20 8.59
CA HIS A 132 -18.92 29.58 7.79
C HIS A 132 -19.27 28.26 7.10
N HIS A 133 -20.53 27.81 7.15
CA HIS A 133 -21.02 26.75 6.26
C HIS A 133 -20.87 27.16 4.80
N ARG A 134 -20.45 26.20 3.96
CA ARG A 134 -20.41 26.31 2.50
C ARG A 134 -20.75 24.94 1.90
N ALA A 135 -21.50 24.94 0.80
CA ALA A 135 -21.68 23.72 0.00
C ALA A 135 -20.31 23.24 -0.53
N PHE A 136 -20.21 21.94 -0.81
CA PHE A 136 -18.98 21.28 -1.28
C PHE A 136 -17.78 21.35 -0.32
N CYS A 137 -18.01 21.74 0.94
CA CYS A 137 -17.04 21.60 2.02
C CYS A 137 -17.32 20.34 2.86
N ILE A 138 -16.29 19.56 3.16
CA ILE A 138 -16.40 18.29 3.89
C ILE A 138 -15.46 18.29 5.11
N GLY A 139 -16.00 17.87 6.26
CA GLY A 139 -15.28 17.61 7.50
C GLY A 139 -15.48 16.17 7.98
N ASP A 140 -15.85 15.98 9.25
CA ASP A 140 -16.13 14.65 9.82
C ASP A 140 -17.62 14.30 9.63
N VAL A 141 -17.91 13.52 8.58
CA VAL A 141 -19.29 13.13 8.21
C VAL A 141 -19.94 12.26 9.27
N ASP A 142 -19.17 11.45 9.99
CA ASP A 142 -19.69 10.48 10.97
C ASP A 142 -18.95 10.52 12.31
N PRO A 143 -19.12 11.59 13.14
CA PRO A 143 -18.30 11.82 14.33
C PRO A 143 -18.34 10.71 15.38
N ASP A 144 -19.49 10.03 15.54
CA ASP A 144 -19.65 8.92 16.51
C ASP A 144 -19.27 7.55 15.93
N GLY A 145 -18.80 7.52 14.68
CA GLY A 145 -18.54 6.31 13.91
C GLY A 145 -17.08 6.16 13.49
N PRO A 146 -16.78 5.17 12.63
CA PRO A 146 -15.49 5.12 11.96
C PRO A 146 -15.32 6.40 11.12
N PHE A 147 -14.09 6.87 10.94
CA PHE A 147 -13.86 8.05 10.11
C PHE A 147 -14.22 7.73 8.66
N VAL A 148 -15.00 8.61 8.01
CA VAL A 148 -15.42 8.47 6.61
C VAL A 148 -14.62 9.44 5.74
N HIS A 149 -13.70 8.90 4.96
CA HIS A 149 -12.96 9.60 3.93
C HIS A 149 -13.87 9.81 2.71
N VAL A 150 -14.26 11.05 2.44
CA VAL A 150 -15.07 11.39 1.27
C VAL A 150 -14.16 11.87 0.15
N PHE A 151 -14.26 11.21 -1.00
CA PHE A 151 -13.57 11.57 -2.23
C PHE A 151 -14.58 11.71 -3.37
N ASN A 152 -14.32 12.63 -4.28
CA ASN A 152 -14.84 12.54 -5.66
C ASN A 152 -13.82 11.80 -6.54
N MET A 153 -14.13 11.59 -7.82
CA MET A 153 -13.21 10.88 -8.73
C MET A 153 -11.84 11.57 -8.85
N ALA A 154 -11.81 12.89 -9.07
CA ALA A 154 -10.57 13.64 -9.24
C ALA A 154 -9.64 13.57 -8.00
N THR A 155 -10.20 13.69 -6.81
CA THR A 155 -9.43 13.58 -5.55
C THR A 155 -9.01 12.15 -5.25
N LEU A 156 -9.84 11.15 -5.56
CA LEU A 156 -9.46 9.75 -5.42
C LEU A 156 -8.29 9.41 -6.36
N ASP A 157 -8.32 9.87 -7.61
CA ASP A 157 -7.26 9.66 -8.60
C ASP A 157 -5.92 10.23 -8.11
N VAL A 158 -5.92 11.44 -7.53
CA VAL A 158 -4.72 12.03 -6.92
C VAL A 158 -4.20 11.15 -5.77
N VAL A 159 -5.07 10.79 -4.82
CA VAL A 159 -4.66 10.01 -3.65
C VAL A 159 -4.13 8.64 -4.06
N MET A 160 -4.81 7.94 -4.98
CA MET A 160 -4.41 6.61 -5.45
C MET A 160 -3.17 6.65 -6.36
N SER A 161 -2.89 7.76 -7.03
CA SER A 161 -1.65 7.91 -7.82
C SER A 161 -0.43 8.15 -6.92
N GLU A 162 -0.63 8.83 -5.80
CA GLU A 162 0.47 9.18 -4.89
C GLU A 162 0.75 8.10 -3.84
N PHE A 163 -0.28 7.31 -3.49
CA PHE A 163 -0.24 6.23 -2.50
C PHE A 163 -0.77 4.92 -3.10
N ASP A 164 -0.12 4.47 -4.19
CA ASP A 164 -0.54 3.33 -5.01
C ASP A 164 -0.18 1.95 -4.42
N THR A 165 0.26 1.88 -3.16
CA THR A 165 0.36 0.65 -2.36
C THR A 165 -0.61 0.69 -1.19
N ILE A 166 -1.14 -0.46 -0.77
CA ILE A 166 -2.13 -0.51 0.33
C ILE A 166 -1.56 0.07 1.64
N THR A 167 -0.27 -0.12 1.88
CA THR A 167 0.42 0.38 3.07
C THR A 167 0.62 1.90 3.02
N ASP A 168 0.98 2.47 1.88
CA ASP A 168 1.06 3.93 1.74
C ASP A 168 -0.32 4.57 1.85
N PHE A 169 -1.33 3.96 1.23
CA PHE A 169 -2.71 4.43 1.26
C PHE A 169 -3.27 4.45 2.69
N THR A 170 -3.13 3.34 3.43
CA THR A 170 -3.61 3.26 4.83
C THR A 170 -2.86 4.18 5.77
N LYS A 171 -1.54 4.37 5.61
CA LYS A 171 -0.79 5.38 6.37
C LYS A 171 -1.35 6.79 6.14
N TYR A 172 -1.62 7.14 4.88
CA TYR A 172 -2.23 8.43 4.55
C TYR A 172 -3.64 8.58 5.16
N LEU A 173 -4.49 7.57 5.02
CA LEU A 173 -5.85 7.60 5.61
C LEU A 173 -5.81 7.76 7.13
N ASN A 174 -4.92 7.03 7.82
CA ASN A 174 -4.70 7.18 9.26
C ASN A 174 -4.30 8.63 9.62
N ALA A 175 -3.26 9.15 8.97
CA ALA A 175 -2.79 10.51 9.21
C ALA A 175 -3.88 11.57 8.92
N ARG A 176 -4.68 11.36 7.87
CA ARG A 176 -5.76 12.26 7.47
C ARG A 176 -6.88 12.28 8.49
N ALA A 177 -7.32 11.10 8.95
CA ALA A 177 -8.37 10.98 9.96
C ALA A 177 -7.94 11.64 11.27
N ASP A 178 -6.70 11.37 11.71
CA ASP A 178 -6.12 11.96 12.92
C ASP A 178 -5.98 13.48 12.81
N LEU A 179 -5.49 14.00 11.68
CA LEU A 179 -5.36 15.43 11.48
C LEU A 179 -6.72 16.14 11.59
N ILE A 180 -7.74 15.63 10.89
CA ILE A 180 -9.08 16.23 10.86
C ILE A 180 -9.73 16.15 12.25
N ARG A 181 -9.67 15.00 12.93
CA ARG A 181 -10.30 14.82 14.25
C ARG A 181 -9.56 15.49 15.40
N SER A 182 -8.24 15.70 15.26
CA SER A 182 -7.44 16.35 16.30
C SER A 182 -7.71 17.85 16.46
N GLY A 183 -8.41 18.48 15.52
CA GLY A 183 -8.64 19.93 15.50
C GLY A 183 -7.42 20.75 15.09
N LYS A 184 -6.30 20.10 14.71
CA LYS A 184 -5.06 20.77 14.31
C LYS A 184 -5.08 21.32 12.88
N LEU A 185 -6.11 20.99 12.10
CA LEU A 185 -6.37 21.54 10.76
C LEU A 185 -7.60 22.45 10.82
N SER A 186 -7.44 23.68 10.36
CA SER A 186 -8.55 24.63 10.20
C SER A 186 -9.18 24.52 8.81
N LEU A 187 -8.37 24.36 7.77
CA LEU A 187 -8.79 24.36 6.37
C LEU A 187 -7.75 23.68 5.47
N SER A 188 -8.20 22.90 4.49
CA SER A 188 -7.42 22.58 3.28
C SER A 188 -8.25 22.92 2.03
N PRO A 189 -7.73 23.66 1.04
CA PRO A 189 -8.46 24.01 -0.17
C PRO A 189 -8.96 22.80 -0.96
N SER A 190 -8.20 21.70 -0.96
CA SER A 190 -8.58 20.43 -1.57
C SER A 190 -7.85 19.26 -0.92
N GLU A 191 -8.20 18.04 -1.35
CA GLU A 191 -7.46 16.82 -0.98
C GLU A 191 -6.04 16.83 -1.55
N ALA A 192 -5.82 17.39 -2.75
CA ALA A 192 -4.50 17.45 -3.36
C ALA A 192 -3.49 18.23 -2.49
N GLU A 193 -3.95 19.31 -1.83
CA GLU A 193 -3.09 20.07 -0.92
C GLU A 193 -2.80 19.30 0.38
N LEU A 194 -3.73 18.46 0.88
CA LEU A 194 -3.42 17.53 1.97
C LEU A 194 -2.32 16.55 1.55
N VAL A 195 -2.45 15.95 0.36
CA VAL A 195 -1.45 15.01 -0.18
C VAL A 195 -0.08 15.66 -0.28
N ALA A 196 -0.01 16.90 -0.80
CA ALA A 196 1.24 17.65 -0.90
C ALA A 196 1.89 17.86 0.47
N ASN A 197 1.13 18.38 1.44
CA ASN A 197 1.63 18.66 2.79
C ASN A 197 2.06 17.40 3.54
N TYR A 198 1.36 16.28 3.32
CA TYR A 198 1.75 14.99 3.88
C TYR A 198 3.09 14.49 3.30
N LEU A 199 3.26 14.58 1.98
CA LEU A 199 4.47 14.11 1.30
C LEU A 199 5.71 14.96 1.56
N LEU A 200 5.53 16.27 1.78
CA LEU A 200 6.64 17.21 1.99
C LEU A 200 7.28 17.10 3.39
N MET A 201 6.62 16.45 4.34
CA MET A 201 7.16 16.24 5.69
C MET A 201 7.55 14.77 5.88
N MET A 202 8.75 14.54 6.41
CA MET A 202 9.28 13.21 6.71
C MET A 202 9.77 13.12 8.16
N GLU A 203 9.44 12.02 8.79
CA GLU A 203 9.98 11.59 10.08
C GLU A 203 11.40 11.01 9.93
N PRO A 204 12.20 10.94 11.02
CA PRO A 204 13.52 10.33 10.98
C PRO A 204 13.54 8.87 10.52
N ASN A 205 12.43 8.14 10.69
CA ASN A 205 12.26 6.76 10.23
C ASN A 205 11.90 6.66 8.73
N GLY A 206 11.84 7.79 8.01
CA GLY A 206 11.48 7.87 6.60
C GLY A 206 9.97 7.84 6.30
N GLY A 207 9.12 7.77 7.32
CA GLY A 207 7.66 7.89 7.17
C GLY A 207 7.21 9.32 6.90
N HIS A 208 6.07 9.47 6.22
CA HIS A 208 5.44 10.77 5.99
C HIS A 208 4.49 11.15 7.12
N ARG A 209 4.27 12.45 7.31
CA ARG A 209 3.29 12.99 8.27
C ARG A 209 2.78 14.35 7.83
N PHE A 210 1.75 14.87 8.49
CA PHE A 210 1.37 16.27 8.31
C PHE A 210 2.29 17.22 9.09
N PRO A 211 2.44 18.47 8.63
CA PRO A 211 3.16 19.50 9.38
C PRO A 211 2.49 19.79 10.72
N LEU A 212 3.32 20.14 11.70
CA LEU A 212 2.95 20.61 13.03
C LEU A 212 3.37 22.07 13.17
N ILE A 213 2.79 22.79 14.13
CA ILE A 213 3.15 24.20 14.40
C ILE A 213 4.63 24.36 14.70
N SER A 214 5.22 23.37 15.39
CA SER A 214 6.65 23.34 15.71
C SER A 214 7.55 23.29 14.47
N ASP A 215 7.04 22.89 13.31
CA ASP A 215 7.81 22.90 12.06
C ASP A 215 7.88 24.29 11.42
N VAL A 216 7.00 25.21 11.84
CA VAL A 216 6.95 26.57 11.31
C VAL A 216 7.97 27.44 12.04
N LYS A 217 9.02 27.86 11.34
CA LYS A 217 10.09 28.69 11.91
C LYS A 217 9.55 30.01 12.43
N GLY A 218 9.82 30.29 13.71
CA GLY A 218 9.41 31.52 14.37
C GLY A 218 7.93 31.58 14.73
N ALA A 219 7.20 30.47 14.61
CA ALA A 219 5.84 30.39 15.13
C ALA A 219 5.86 30.40 16.65
N ASN A 220 5.30 31.45 17.24
CA ASN A 220 4.81 31.46 18.62
C ASN A 220 3.29 31.27 18.53
N ALA A 221 2.83 30.05 18.75
CA ALA A 221 1.42 29.73 18.68
C ALA A 221 1.01 28.96 19.93
N ASP A 222 -0.19 29.26 20.42
CA ASP A 222 -0.79 28.54 21.53
C ASP A 222 -1.04 27.08 21.14
N ALA A 223 -1.16 26.20 22.14
CA ALA A 223 -1.39 24.77 21.93
C ALA A 223 -2.64 24.47 21.08
N ASP A 224 -3.60 25.39 21.04
CA ASP A 224 -4.88 25.28 20.31
C ASP A 224 -4.83 25.88 18.90
N THR A 225 -3.67 26.34 18.43
CA THR A 225 -3.56 26.89 17.07
C THR A 225 -3.76 25.77 16.04
N ALA A 226 -4.53 26.06 15.00
CA ALA A 226 -4.77 25.13 13.89
C ALA A 226 -4.08 25.63 12.62
N ILE A 227 -3.53 24.71 11.82
CA ILE A 227 -2.85 25.02 10.56
C ILE A 227 -3.89 25.15 9.45
N ALA A 228 -3.68 26.06 8.50
CA ALA A 228 -4.40 26.10 7.24
C ALA A 228 -3.43 25.82 6.10
N PHE A 229 -3.84 25.01 5.12
CA PHE A 229 -3.07 24.77 3.90
C PHE A 229 -3.46 25.75 2.80
N VAL A 230 -2.59 25.89 1.80
CA VAL A 230 -2.71 26.91 0.76
C VAL A 230 -2.81 26.25 -0.60
N GLN A 231 -3.58 26.85 -1.50
CA GLN A 231 -3.75 26.32 -2.85
C GLN A 231 -2.45 26.43 -3.65
N GLY A 232 -2.13 25.38 -4.41
CA GLY A 232 -0.98 25.30 -5.30
C GLY A 232 0.23 24.56 -4.74
N GLU A 233 0.17 24.04 -3.51
CA GLU A 233 1.25 23.26 -2.91
C GLU A 233 1.46 21.94 -3.66
N TYR A 234 0.38 21.29 -4.08
CA TYR A 234 0.45 20.10 -4.93
C TYR A 234 1.04 20.41 -6.31
N ALA A 235 0.60 21.50 -6.94
CA ALA A 235 1.14 21.94 -8.22
C ALA A 235 2.64 22.27 -8.13
N TYR A 236 3.10 22.83 -7.01
CA TYR A 236 4.51 23.05 -6.73
C TYR A 236 5.27 21.72 -6.55
N LEU A 237 4.72 20.80 -5.74
CA LEU A 237 5.30 19.49 -5.49
C LEU A 237 5.56 18.74 -6.79
N VAL A 238 4.55 18.58 -7.66
CA VAL A 238 4.69 17.78 -8.89
C VAL A 238 5.69 18.38 -9.88
N ARG A 239 5.92 19.70 -9.83
CA ARG A 239 6.92 20.40 -10.66
C ARG A 239 8.32 20.38 -10.05
N SER A 240 8.47 19.97 -8.79
CA SER A 240 9.76 19.96 -8.12
C SER A 240 10.72 18.91 -8.71
N PRO A 241 12.03 19.20 -8.81
CA PRO A 241 13.03 18.21 -9.19
C PRO A 241 13.04 16.98 -8.27
N GLU A 242 12.77 17.17 -6.98
CA GLU A 242 12.67 16.14 -5.95
C GLU A 242 11.59 15.12 -6.32
N TYR A 243 10.40 15.59 -6.66
CA TYR A 243 9.28 14.75 -7.06
C TYR A 243 9.58 14.00 -8.35
N GLN A 244 10.20 14.64 -9.35
CA GLN A 244 10.58 13.98 -10.60
C GLN A 244 11.61 12.86 -10.38
N ARG A 245 12.57 13.05 -9.46
CA ARG A 245 13.49 11.98 -9.03
C ARG A 245 12.77 10.84 -8.35
N ARG A 246 11.83 11.13 -7.45
CA ARG A 246 10.98 10.12 -6.80
C ARG A 246 10.22 9.30 -7.85
N CYS A 247 9.55 9.93 -8.80
CA CYS A 247 8.81 9.24 -9.85
C CYS A 247 9.71 8.37 -10.72
N THR A 248 10.92 8.84 -11.03
CA THR A 248 11.91 8.05 -11.79
C THR A 248 12.37 6.83 -11.00
N ALA A 249 12.70 7.00 -9.71
CA ALA A 249 13.12 5.91 -8.84
C ALA A 249 12.00 4.91 -8.56
N ASN A 250 10.74 5.35 -8.55
CA ASN A 250 9.57 4.47 -8.43
C ASN A 250 9.45 3.46 -9.57
N ARG A 251 9.96 3.76 -10.78
CA ARG A 251 9.67 2.96 -11.98
C ARG A 251 10.02 1.48 -11.84
N ILE A 252 11.16 1.18 -11.21
CA ILE A 252 11.59 -0.21 -11.03
C ILE A 252 10.66 -1.03 -10.14
N SER A 253 10.01 -0.37 -9.16
CA SER A 253 9.11 -1.04 -8.23
C SER A 253 7.84 -1.60 -8.87
N TYR A 254 7.44 -1.11 -10.04
CA TYR A 254 6.26 -1.64 -10.75
C TYR A 254 6.47 -3.06 -11.29
N GLU A 255 7.72 -3.54 -11.37
CA GLU A 255 7.97 -4.97 -11.60
C GLU A 255 7.46 -5.83 -10.44
N TRP A 256 7.54 -5.32 -9.20
CA TRP A 256 6.94 -5.99 -8.04
C TRP A 256 5.42 -6.08 -8.18
N ASP A 257 4.79 -5.00 -8.66
CA ASP A 257 3.34 -4.94 -8.90
C ASP A 257 2.93 -5.91 -10.02
N ARG A 258 3.75 -6.01 -11.08
CA ARG A 258 3.58 -7.01 -12.15
C ARG A 258 3.62 -8.42 -11.59
N LEU A 259 4.57 -8.74 -10.72
CA LEU A 259 4.67 -10.06 -10.08
C LEU A 259 3.44 -10.36 -9.21
N ILE A 260 3.00 -9.41 -8.38
CA ILE A 260 1.77 -9.57 -7.59
C ILE A 260 0.57 -9.85 -8.51
N GLY A 261 0.42 -9.06 -9.59
CA GLY A 261 -0.66 -9.22 -10.55
C GLY A 261 -0.63 -10.55 -11.28
N LEU A 262 0.56 -10.98 -11.72
CA LEU A 262 0.80 -12.27 -12.37
C LEU A 262 0.38 -13.43 -11.47
N PHE A 263 0.89 -13.46 -10.24
CA PHE A 263 0.59 -14.52 -9.29
C PHE A 263 -0.90 -14.52 -8.92
N THR A 264 -1.50 -13.35 -8.69
CA THR A 264 -2.93 -13.23 -8.37
C THR A 264 -3.81 -13.72 -9.52
N HIS A 265 -3.50 -13.35 -10.76
CA HIS A 265 -4.22 -13.84 -11.93
C HIS A 265 -4.12 -15.36 -12.07
N GLY A 266 -2.94 -15.93 -11.77
CA GLY A 266 -2.76 -17.38 -11.73
C GLY A 266 -3.65 -18.06 -10.70
N VAL A 267 -3.71 -17.53 -9.47
CA VAL A 267 -4.54 -18.08 -8.38
C VAL A 267 -6.03 -18.01 -8.73
N LEU A 268 -6.50 -16.86 -9.21
CA LEU A 268 -7.94 -16.62 -9.42
C LEU A 268 -8.51 -17.40 -10.61
N ASN A 269 -7.68 -17.71 -11.61
CA ASN A 269 -8.12 -18.43 -12.81
C ASN A 269 -7.79 -19.93 -12.78
N ASP A 270 -7.30 -20.44 -11.65
CA ASP A 270 -6.86 -21.84 -11.49
C ASP A 270 -5.83 -22.27 -12.55
N THR A 271 -5.00 -21.32 -13.02
CA THR A 271 -3.94 -21.57 -14.00
C THR A 271 -2.57 -21.72 -13.34
N GLN A 272 -2.52 -21.83 -12.02
CA GLN A 272 -1.28 -22.14 -11.32
C GLN A 272 -0.89 -23.59 -11.54
N PHE A 273 0.40 -23.79 -11.80
CA PHE A 273 0.97 -25.13 -11.90
C PHE A 273 1.17 -25.71 -10.50
N ARG A 274 1.06 -27.03 -10.39
CA ARG A 274 1.39 -27.77 -9.17
C ARG A 274 2.84 -27.49 -8.77
N ILE A 275 3.05 -27.17 -7.50
CA ILE A 275 4.37 -27.00 -6.90
C ILE A 275 4.59 -28.20 -5.99
N LEU A 276 5.59 -29.04 -6.29
CA LEU A 276 5.96 -30.22 -5.48
C LEU A 276 4.75 -31.13 -5.18
N ASP A 277 4.00 -31.50 -6.22
CA ASP A 277 2.78 -32.34 -6.12
C ASP A 277 1.66 -31.79 -5.23
N THR A 278 1.75 -30.53 -4.83
CA THR A 278 0.69 -29.84 -4.08
C THR A 278 -0.15 -29.00 -5.03
N ASP A 279 -1.47 -29.18 -4.97
CA ASP A 279 -2.40 -28.33 -5.71
C ASP A 279 -2.35 -26.90 -5.14
N PRO A 280 -2.17 -25.89 -6.00
CA PRO A 280 -2.21 -24.50 -5.57
C PRO A 280 -3.61 -24.19 -5.03
N THR A 281 -3.67 -23.70 -3.79
CA THR A 281 -4.93 -23.22 -3.21
C THR A 281 -4.84 -21.72 -2.99
N VAL A 282 -6.00 -21.05 -3.00
CA VAL A 282 -6.10 -19.63 -2.67
C VAL A 282 -5.50 -19.37 -1.30
N GLU A 283 -5.72 -20.26 -0.33
CA GLU A 283 -5.18 -20.17 1.02
C GLU A 283 -3.65 -20.28 1.06
N LEU A 284 -3.05 -21.14 0.23
CA LEU A 284 -1.59 -21.29 0.15
C LEU A 284 -0.92 -20.07 -0.46
N ALA A 285 -1.50 -19.51 -1.53
CA ALA A 285 -0.95 -18.35 -2.22
C ALA A 285 -1.24 -17.03 -1.49
N GLU A 286 -2.36 -16.93 -0.75
CA GLU A 286 -2.78 -15.73 -0.02
C GLU A 286 -1.67 -15.18 0.87
N ARG A 287 -1.00 -16.05 1.64
CA ARG A 287 0.01 -15.59 2.60
C ARG A 287 1.19 -14.93 1.90
N ALA A 288 1.66 -15.53 0.80
CA ALA A 288 2.76 -14.99 0.01
C ALA A 288 2.36 -13.66 -0.62
N LEU A 289 1.21 -13.62 -1.29
CA LEU A 289 0.67 -12.44 -1.95
C LEU A 289 0.41 -11.29 -0.97
N ARG A 290 -0.19 -11.56 0.18
CA ARG A 290 -0.42 -10.56 1.23
C ARG A 290 0.89 -9.99 1.75
N THR A 291 1.89 -10.84 1.99
CA THR A 291 3.21 -10.38 2.44
C THR A 291 3.85 -9.47 1.38
N MET A 292 3.81 -9.85 0.10
CA MET A 292 4.27 -8.99 -1.00
C MET A 292 3.48 -7.68 -1.11
N ALA A 293 2.16 -7.72 -0.90
CA ALA A 293 1.28 -6.57 -1.05
C ALA A 293 1.44 -5.52 0.06
N ILE A 294 1.80 -5.93 1.29
CA ILE A 294 2.04 -5.04 2.42
C ILE A 294 3.31 -4.18 2.23
N GLU A 295 4.22 -4.55 1.32
CA GLU A 295 5.39 -3.73 1.07
C GLU A 295 5.02 -2.37 0.48
N ASP A 296 5.54 -1.30 1.10
CA ASP A 296 5.32 0.07 0.63
C ASP A 296 6.16 0.38 -0.61
N ARG A 297 5.86 1.49 -1.28
CA ARG A 297 6.46 1.79 -2.59
C ARG A 297 7.98 1.84 -2.52
N VAL A 298 8.56 2.36 -1.44
CA VAL A 298 10.02 2.42 -1.25
C VAL A 298 10.61 1.03 -1.07
N GLN A 299 9.99 0.17 -0.25
CA GLN A 299 10.49 -1.19 -0.07
C GLN A 299 10.34 -2.03 -1.34
N ARG A 300 9.25 -1.83 -2.11
CA ARG A 300 9.09 -2.45 -3.43
C ARG A 300 10.20 -2.05 -4.41
N ARG A 301 10.73 -0.81 -4.36
CA ARG A 301 11.90 -0.42 -5.17
C ARG A 301 13.11 -1.29 -4.84
N VAL A 302 13.42 -1.42 -3.55
CA VAL A 302 14.59 -2.20 -3.07
C VAL A 302 14.46 -3.68 -3.44
N LEU A 303 13.28 -4.26 -3.23
CA LEU A 303 13.03 -5.67 -3.55
C LEU A 303 13.05 -5.93 -5.06
N ALA A 304 12.50 -5.01 -5.87
CA ALA A 304 12.55 -5.09 -7.32
C ALA A 304 13.99 -4.96 -7.86
N GLU A 305 14.79 -4.02 -7.33
CA GLU A 305 16.22 -3.90 -7.63
C GLU A 305 16.97 -5.19 -7.30
N ALA A 306 16.63 -5.85 -6.19
CA ALA A 306 17.25 -7.09 -5.79
C ALA A 306 16.99 -8.22 -6.80
N ILE A 307 15.73 -8.44 -7.22
CA ILE A 307 15.40 -9.51 -8.18
C ILE A 307 15.86 -9.19 -9.61
N ILE A 308 15.66 -7.96 -10.09
CA ILE A 308 16.10 -7.55 -11.44
C ILE A 308 17.62 -7.62 -11.52
N GLY A 309 18.32 -7.04 -10.54
CA GLY A 309 19.77 -7.08 -10.52
C GLY A 309 20.34 -8.50 -10.36
N ALA A 310 19.56 -9.45 -9.82
CA ALA A 310 19.96 -10.86 -9.79
C ALA A 310 19.90 -11.47 -11.19
N ARG A 311 18.83 -11.18 -11.95
CA ARG A 311 18.68 -11.64 -13.34
C ARG A 311 19.78 -11.07 -14.24
N GLU A 312 20.05 -9.77 -14.12
CA GLU A 312 21.12 -9.10 -14.87
C GLU A 312 22.50 -9.65 -14.53
N ALA A 313 22.79 -9.87 -13.24
CA ALA A 313 24.08 -10.43 -12.81
C ALA A 313 24.29 -11.86 -13.29
N LEU A 314 23.25 -12.70 -13.25
CA LEU A 314 23.30 -14.07 -13.76
C LEU A 314 23.70 -14.08 -15.24
N GLU A 315 23.05 -13.24 -16.05
CA GLU A 315 23.29 -13.14 -17.50
C GLU A 315 24.71 -12.62 -17.79
N ALA A 316 25.11 -11.53 -17.13
CA ALA A 316 26.43 -10.93 -17.33
C ALA A 316 27.58 -11.87 -16.94
N GLN A 317 27.37 -12.70 -15.92
CA GLN A 317 28.38 -13.65 -15.41
C GLN A 317 28.25 -15.05 -16.00
N LYS A 318 27.23 -15.29 -16.86
CA LYS A 318 26.91 -16.60 -17.46
C LYS A 318 26.81 -17.72 -16.44
N MET A 319 26.13 -17.44 -15.32
CA MET A 319 25.92 -18.41 -14.25
C MET A 319 24.69 -19.28 -14.55
N GLY A 320 24.72 -20.56 -14.16
CA GLY A 320 23.54 -21.42 -14.27
C GLY A 320 22.43 -21.08 -13.26
N ARG A 321 22.79 -20.42 -12.15
CA ARG A 321 21.86 -19.97 -11.11
C ARG A 321 22.42 -18.81 -10.33
N LEU A 322 21.54 -18.02 -9.73
CA LEU A 322 21.89 -17.01 -8.75
C LEU A 322 20.74 -16.85 -7.75
N ALA A 323 21.07 -16.80 -6.46
CA ALA A 323 20.12 -16.52 -5.40
C ALA A 323 20.49 -15.24 -4.64
N ARG A 324 19.49 -14.46 -4.25
CA ARG A 324 19.63 -13.33 -3.31
C ARG A 324 18.63 -13.48 -2.18
N ILE A 325 19.06 -13.16 -0.97
CA ILE A 325 18.19 -13.13 0.21
C ILE A 325 18.08 -11.68 0.66
N ALA A 326 16.88 -11.13 0.65
CA ALA A 326 16.57 -9.82 1.18
C ALA A 326 15.81 -9.97 2.49
N VAL A 327 16.29 -9.35 3.56
CA VAL A 327 15.63 -9.37 4.86
C VAL A 327 14.96 -8.03 5.11
N THR A 328 13.72 -8.07 5.55
CA THR A 328 12.87 -6.93 5.88
C THR A 328 12.13 -7.20 7.20
N HIS A 329 11.29 -6.26 7.61
CA HIS A 329 10.41 -6.44 8.75
C HIS A 329 8.98 -6.09 8.35
N ASP A 330 8.03 -6.92 8.76
CA ASP A 330 6.62 -6.53 8.73
C ASP A 330 6.46 -5.29 9.60
N ARG A 331 6.00 -4.19 8.99
CA ARG A 331 5.92 -2.91 9.69
C ARG A 331 4.81 -2.84 10.75
N SER A 332 3.80 -3.71 10.63
CA SER A 332 2.70 -3.77 11.58
C SER A 332 3.06 -4.59 12.82
N THR A 333 3.74 -5.72 12.64
CA THR A 333 4.09 -6.63 13.74
C THR A 333 5.53 -6.48 14.24
N GLY A 334 6.40 -5.85 13.44
CA GLY A 334 7.85 -5.80 13.67
C GLY A 334 8.56 -7.12 13.39
N GLU A 335 7.84 -8.13 12.88
CA GLU A 335 8.38 -9.46 12.66
C GLU A 335 9.36 -9.49 11.49
N LYS A 336 10.46 -10.21 11.66
CA LYS A 336 11.50 -10.34 10.64
C LYS A 336 11.03 -11.29 9.53
N VAL A 337 11.10 -10.82 8.29
CA VAL A 337 10.66 -11.54 7.08
C VAL A 337 11.81 -11.60 6.08
N ALA A 338 11.95 -12.74 5.39
CA ALA A 338 12.91 -12.90 4.31
C ALA A 338 12.22 -13.07 2.95
N TYR A 339 12.81 -12.49 1.92
CA TYR A 339 12.54 -12.80 0.53
C TYR A 339 13.74 -13.53 -0.07
N VAL A 340 13.50 -14.70 -0.65
CA VAL A 340 14.48 -15.44 -1.44
C VAL A 340 14.15 -15.24 -2.90
N PHE A 341 15.06 -14.62 -3.64
CA PHE A 341 14.99 -14.50 -5.09
C PHE A 341 15.90 -15.55 -5.72
N LEU A 342 15.32 -16.50 -6.45
CA LEU A 342 16.07 -17.50 -7.21
C LEU A 342 15.93 -17.22 -8.71
N VAL A 343 17.05 -17.01 -9.39
CA VAL A 343 17.11 -17.01 -10.84
C VAL A 343 17.79 -18.30 -11.27
N LEU A 344 17.10 -19.09 -12.10
CA LEU A 344 17.61 -20.35 -12.62
C LEU A 344 17.61 -20.28 -14.15
N ALA A 345 18.78 -20.44 -14.78
CA ALA A 345 18.89 -20.50 -16.22
C ALA A 345 18.15 -21.72 -16.78
N GLY A 346 17.53 -21.55 -17.94
CA GLY A 346 16.91 -22.64 -18.69
C GLY A 346 17.92 -23.73 -19.00
N ALA A 347 17.43 -24.97 -19.02
CA ALA A 347 18.19 -26.11 -19.51
C ALA A 347 17.52 -26.61 -20.79
N ASP A 348 18.15 -26.35 -21.94
CA ASP A 348 17.60 -26.63 -23.28
C ASP A 348 17.16 -28.09 -23.48
N GLU A 349 17.71 -29.03 -22.71
CA GLU A 349 17.43 -30.47 -22.80
C GLU A 349 16.42 -30.98 -21.76
N MET A 350 16.02 -30.16 -20.78
CA MET A 350 15.14 -30.60 -19.68
C MET A 350 13.67 -30.33 -20.01
N ALA A 351 12.81 -31.33 -19.76
CA ALA A 351 11.37 -31.14 -19.88
C ALA A 351 10.90 -30.01 -18.93
N GLN A 352 9.96 -29.19 -19.41
CA GLN A 352 9.52 -28.00 -18.68
C GLN A 352 8.99 -28.33 -17.26
N GLU A 353 8.31 -29.47 -17.11
CA GLU A 353 7.80 -29.95 -15.83
C GLU A 353 8.93 -30.32 -14.85
N ASP A 354 9.96 -31.03 -15.34
CA ASP A 354 11.13 -31.39 -14.54
C ASP A 354 11.93 -30.15 -14.14
N TYR A 355 12.09 -29.18 -15.06
CA TYR A 355 12.74 -27.90 -14.78
C TYR A 355 12.01 -27.14 -13.66
N ARG A 356 10.68 -27.03 -13.74
CA ARG A 356 9.87 -26.39 -12.70
C ARG A 356 9.96 -27.12 -11.37
N ARG A 357 9.93 -28.46 -11.38
CA ARG A 357 10.08 -29.27 -10.16
C ARG A 357 11.44 -29.02 -9.50
N VAL A 358 12.53 -29.07 -10.26
CA VAL A 358 13.90 -28.78 -9.76
C VAL A 358 13.98 -27.37 -9.19
N ARG A 359 13.45 -26.37 -9.91
CA ARG A 359 13.47 -24.97 -9.46
C ARG A 359 12.66 -24.77 -8.18
N ALA A 360 11.48 -25.38 -8.08
CA ALA A 360 10.63 -25.34 -6.90
C ALA A 360 11.31 -25.99 -5.69
N THR A 361 11.91 -27.18 -5.84
CA THR A 361 12.64 -27.85 -4.74
C THR A 361 13.85 -27.02 -4.32
N MET A 362 14.59 -26.43 -5.27
CA MET A 362 15.72 -25.57 -4.97
C MET A 362 15.29 -24.30 -4.24
N LEU A 363 14.21 -23.65 -4.67
CA LEU A 363 13.63 -22.47 -4.01
C LEU A 363 13.19 -22.79 -2.58
N GLN A 364 12.51 -23.92 -2.38
CA GLN A 364 12.14 -24.42 -1.06
C GLN A 364 13.38 -24.62 -0.19
N THR A 365 14.43 -25.24 -0.73
CA THR A 365 15.69 -25.47 -0.02
C THR A 365 16.31 -24.17 0.47
N TYR A 366 16.37 -23.13 -0.39
CA TYR A 366 16.84 -21.80 0.04
C TYR A 366 15.98 -21.19 1.14
N CYS A 367 14.65 -21.28 1.03
CA CYS A 367 13.74 -20.71 2.02
C CYS A 367 13.88 -21.40 3.39
N LEU A 368 13.88 -22.73 3.40
CA LEU A 368 14.07 -23.53 4.60
C LEU A 368 15.47 -23.29 5.19
N ALA A 369 16.49 -23.18 4.34
CA ALA A 369 17.83 -22.87 4.78
C ALA A 369 17.92 -21.50 5.46
N ALA A 370 17.29 -20.47 4.90
CA ALA A 370 17.25 -19.13 5.50
C ALA A 370 16.55 -19.15 6.87
N LEU A 371 15.39 -19.80 6.98
CA LEU A 371 14.66 -19.96 8.24
C LEU A 371 15.44 -20.78 9.29
N HIS A 372 16.22 -21.75 8.83
CA HIS A 372 17.07 -22.56 9.69
C HIS A 372 18.22 -21.75 10.28
N ASP A 373 18.93 -21.01 9.43
CA ASP A 373 20.16 -20.29 9.82
C ASP A 373 19.84 -19.03 10.62
N ASP A 374 18.69 -18.40 10.36
CA ASP A 374 18.20 -17.24 11.09
C ASP A 374 16.86 -17.58 11.77
N ARG A 375 16.95 -18.09 13.00
CA ARG A 375 15.80 -18.51 13.82
C ARG A 375 14.87 -17.35 14.20
N ASP A 376 15.30 -16.10 14.04
CA ASP A 376 14.48 -14.93 14.32
C ASP A 376 13.50 -14.62 13.18
N LEU A 377 13.75 -15.13 11.97
CA LEU A 377 12.79 -15.05 10.86
C LEU A 377 11.49 -15.73 11.25
N LYS A 378 10.36 -15.05 10.98
CA LYS A 378 9.01 -15.59 11.16
C LYS A 378 8.43 -16.16 9.88
N LEU A 379 8.87 -15.64 8.75
CA LEU A 379 8.36 -15.99 7.44
C LEU A 379 9.45 -15.85 6.39
N CYS A 380 9.46 -16.77 5.44
CA CYS A 380 10.25 -16.67 4.22
C CYS A 380 9.33 -16.78 2.99
N VAL A 381 9.41 -15.80 2.10
CA VAL A 381 8.73 -15.81 0.80
C VAL A 381 9.76 -16.08 -0.29
N GLY A 382 9.55 -17.15 -1.05
CA GLY A 382 10.41 -17.50 -2.18
C GLY A 382 9.77 -17.05 -3.49
N ILE A 383 10.55 -16.39 -4.34
CA ILE A 383 10.19 -16.03 -5.70
C ILE A 383 11.27 -16.59 -6.63
N ALA A 384 10.89 -17.51 -7.52
CA ALA A 384 11.79 -17.99 -8.57
C ALA A 384 11.38 -17.46 -9.94
N VAL A 385 12.36 -17.08 -10.74
CA VAL A 385 12.18 -16.54 -12.10
C VAL A 385 13.21 -17.16 -13.06
N MET A 386 12.91 -17.13 -14.36
CA MET A 386 13.84 -17.57 -15.41
C MET A 386 14.92 -16.51 -15.70
N ALA A 387 16.02 -16.93 -16.33
CA ALA A 387 17.01 -15.99 -16.85
C ALA A 387 16.39 -15.10 -17.94
N ILE A 388 17.05 -13.98 -18.26
CA ILE A 388 16.54 -13.02 -19.25
C ILE A 388 16.58 -13.62 -20.66
N SER A 389 17.60 -14.44 -20.94
CA SER A 389 17.86 -15.05 -22.23
C SER A 389 16.92 -16.22 -22.58
N ASP A 390 16.20 -16.76 -21.59
CA ASP A 390 15.34 -17.92 -21.80
C ASP A 390 14.02 -17.56 -22.49
N ARG A 391 13.43 -18.52 -23.21
CA ARG A 391 12.13 -18.36 -23.85
C ARG A 391 11.01 -18.90 -22.96
N GLY A 392 9.99 -18.06 -22.74
CA GLY A 392 8.80 -18.38 -21.95
C GLY A 392 8.79 -17.66 -20.60
N ASP A 393 7.59 -17.45 -20.05
CA ASP A 393 7.41 -16.86 -18.72
C ASP A 393 7.06 -17.97 -17.74
N SER A 394 7.92 -18.18 -16.75
CA SER A 394 7.64 -19.10 -15.66
C SER A 394 8.21 -18.58 -14.36
N GLU A 395 7.31 -18.22 -13.46
CA GLU A 395 7.59 -17.74 -12.13
C GLU A 395 6.94 -18.65 -11.08
N ASP A 396 7.67 -18.94 -10.00
CA ASP A 396 7.15 -19.70 -8.85
C ASP A 396 7.09 -18.80 -7.61
N LEU A 397 6.01 -18.93 -6.84
CA LEU A 397 5.80 -18.23 -5.57
C LEU A 397 5.54 -19.24 -4.46
N VAL A 398 6.30 -19.16 -3.38
CA VAL A 398 6.14 -20.01 -2.19
C VAL A 398 6.24 -19.18 -0.92
N SER A 399 5.62 -19.66 0.16
CA SER A 399 5.73 -19.04 1.48
C SER A 399 5.85 -20.11 2.56
N TYR A 400 6.88 -19.99 3.39
CA TYR A 400 7.16 -20.91 4.49
C TYR A 400 7.24 -20.14 5.81
N PRO A 401 6.34 -20.41 6.78
CA PRO A 401 6.48 -19.87 8.12
C PRO A 401 7.65 -20.54 8.85
N GLN A 402 8.16 -19.90 9.89
CA GLN A 402 9.10 -20.53 10.82
C GLN A 402 8.44 -21.74 11.50
N GLN A 403 9.25 -22.76 11.78
CA GLN A 403 8.78 -24.04 12.29
C GLN A 403 9.71 -24.63 13.35
N GLU A 404 9.27 -25.73 13.96
CA GLU A 404 10.09 -26.50 14.89
C GLU A 404 11.09 -27.40 14.16
N TRP A 405 12.33 -27.32 14.65
CA TRP A 405 13.55 -28.05 14.31
C TRP A 405 13.58 -29.56 14.56
N THR A 406 12.74 -30.41 13.96
CA THR A 406 12.86 -31.86 14.21
C THR A 406 14.12 -32.48 13.59
N PRO A 407 14.69 -33.55 14.16
CA PRO A 407 15.85 -34.24 13.59
C PRO A 407 15.65 -34.68 12.14
N GLU A 408 14.44 -35.11 11.79
CA GLU A 408 14.07 -35.52 10.43
C GLU A 408 14.14 -34.34 9.46
N LEU A 409 13.54 -33.19 9.82
CA LEU A 409 13.58 -31.97 9.00
C LEU A 409 15.01 -31.44 8.82
N LEU A 410 15.85 -31.58 9.85
CA LEU A 410 17.26 -31.20 9.78
C LEU A 410 18.02 -32.10 8.81
N GLU A 411 17.77 -33.41 8.82
CA GLU A 411 18.40 -34.35 7.90
C GLU A 411 17.91 -34.13 6.46
N ASP A 412 16.61 -33.95 6.25
CA ASP A 412 16.04 -33.62 4.95
C ASP A 412 16.63 -32.33 4.39
N LEU A 413 16.73 -31.28 5.22
CA LEU A 413 17.37 -30.02 4.83
C LEU A 413 18.87 -30.22 4.54
N ARG A 414 19.59 -31.02 5.32
CA ARG A 414 21.02 -31.32 5.09
C ARG A 414 21.21 -31.99 3.74
N VAL A 415 20.44 -33.03 3.45
CA VAL A 415 20.47 -33.76 2.17
C VAL A 415 20.12 -32.83 1.01
N ALA A 416 19.10 -31.98 1.16
CA ALA A 416 18.72 -31.02 0.13
C ALA A 416 19.79 -29.94 -0.10
N ARG A 417 20.40 -29.40 0.96
CA ARG A 417 21.52 -28.45 0.88
C ARG A 417 22.74 -29.05 0.19
N GLU A 418 23.06 -30.32 0.46
CA GLU A 418 24.14 -31.03 -0.21
C GLU A 418 23.81 -31.28 -1.69
N GLY A 419 22.62 -31.83 -1.97
CA GLY A 419 22.20 -32.18 -3.33
C GLY A 419 22.09 -30.97 -4.27
N PHE A 420 21.67 -29.81 -3.75
CA PHE A 420 21.62 -28.57 -4.52
C PHE A 420 22.78 -27.63 -4.25
N GLU A 421 23.77 -27.96 -3.41
CA GLU A 421 24.85 -27.06 -3.01
C GLU A 421 24.33 -25.67 -2.53
N VAL A 422 23.30 -25.67 -1.70
CA VAL A 422 22.63 -24.46 -1.19
C VAL A 422 23.12 -24.15 0.22
N LEU A 423 23.69 -22.96 0.41
CA LEU A 423 24.05 -22.41 1.73
C LEU A 423 24.74 -23.43 2.65
N GLN A 424 25.73 -24.16 2.11
CA GLN A 424 26.45 -25.17 2.88
C GLN A 424 27.19 -24.57 4.09
N ASN A 425 27.67 -23.32 3.95
CA ASN A 425 28.27 -22.53 5.02
C ASN A 425 27.56 -21.17 5.15
N PRO A 426 26.66 -20.99 6.14
CA PRO A 426 25.88 -19.75 6.29
C PRO A 426 26.72 -18.48 6.47
N LEU A 427 27.92 -18.62 7.06
CA LEU A 427 28.86 -17.53 7.35
C LEU A 427 29.51 -16.90 6.10
N GLU A 428 29.33 -17.49 4.92
CA GLU A 428 29.92 -16.98 3.67
C GLU A 428 29.03 -15.96 2.93
N LEU A 429 27.82 -15.69 3.45
CA LEU A 429 26.93 -14.69 2.85
C LEU A 429 27.48 -13.28 3.05
N LYS A 430 27.77 -12.61 1.93
CA LYS A 430 28.11 -11.17 1.94
C LYS A 430 26.86 -10.35 2.24
N THR A 431 26.81 -9.75 3.43
CA THR A 431 25.72 -8.86 3.83
C THR A 431 25.99 -7.43 3.40
N THR A 432 25.00 -6.78 2.79
CA THR A 432 25.03 -5.36 2.46
C THR A 432 23.79 -4.69 3.04
N ALA A 433 23.99 -3.65 3.86
CA ALA A 433 22.89 -2.81 4.32
C ALA A 433 22.44 -1.90 3.19
N ILE A 434 21.13 -1.89 2.90
CA ILE A 434 20.53 -1.03 1.88
C ILE A 434 19.74 0.07 2.57
N HIS A 435 19.97 1.32 2.15
CA HIS A 435 19.19 2.48 2.57
C HIS A 435 18.49 3.07 1.36
N ALA A 436 17.17 3.18 1.44
CA ALA A 436 16.35 3.82 0.42
C ALA A 436 15.51 4.95 1.05
N SER A 437 15.20 5.98 0.25
CA SER A 437 14.37 7.11 0.68
C SER A 437 13.20 7.33 -0.29
N SER A 438 12.08 7.83 0.25
CA SER A 438 10.91 8.20 -0.56
C SER A 438 11.28 9.20 -1.65
N PHE A 439 12.04 10.23 -1.29
CA PHE A 439 12.65 11.21 -2.20
C PHE A 439 14.17 10.98 -2.27
N PRO A 440 14.69 10.41 -3.37
CA PRO A 440 16.13 10.27 -3.55
C PRO A 440 16.83 11.63 -3.53
N PRO A 441 18.01 11.73 -2.89
CA PRO A 441 18.81 12.96 -2.93
C PRO A 441 19.17 13.31 -4.39
N ASP A 442 19.40 14.59 -4.68
CA ASP A 442 19.95 14.97 -5.99
C ASP A 442 21.35 14.33 -6.13
N PRO A 443 21.61 13.53 -7.19
CA PRO A 443 22.90 12.88 -7.43
C PRO A 443 24.07 13.86 -7.45
N ALA A 444 23.83 15.12 -7.81
CA ALA A 444 24.85 16.17 -7.74
C ALA A 444 25.35 16.44 -6.32
N PHE A 445 24.63 15.98 -5.29
CA PHE A 445 25.02 16.09 -3.88
C PHE A 445 25.43 14.74 -3.25
N GLU A 446 25.51 13.68 -4.05
CA GLU A 446 25.96 12.36 -3.61
C GLU A 446 27.43 12.41 -3.17
N GLY A 447 27.75 11.80 -2.02
CA GLY A 447 29.08 11.89 -1.41
C GLY A 447 29.49 13.26 -0.84
N MET A 448 28.67 14.31 -0.99
CA MET A 448 28.96 15.64 -0.46
C MET A 448 28.60 15.80 1.02
N SER A 449 29.48 16.47 1.77
CA SER A 449 29.18 16.89 3.15
C SER A 449 28.09 17.98 3.18
N ARG A 450 27.43 18.13 4.33
CA ARG A 450 26.36 19.13 4.52
C ARG A 450 26.81 20.57 4.24
N GLN A 451 28.10 20.88 4.46
CA GLN A 451 28.69 22.18 4.11
C GLN A 451 28.86 22.35 2.58
N GLN A 452 29.33 21.31 1.89
CA GLN A 452 29.49 21.32 0.43
C GLN A 452 28.14 21.46 -0.29
N ARG A 453 27.11 20.77 0.19
CA ARG A 453 25.73 20.91 -0.33
C ARG A 453 25.23 22.35 -0.24
N ARG A 454 25.33 22.97 0.95
CA ARG A 454 24.93 24.37 1.18
C ARG A 454 25.74 25.37 0.35
N ALA A 455 27.01 25.10 0.09
CA ALA A 455 27.86 25.95 -0.73
C ALA A 455 27.43 25.91 -2.21
N LEU A 456 27.14 24.72 -2.74
CA LEU A 456 26.67 24.51 -4.11
C LEU A 456 25.26 25.06 -4.32
N GLU A 457 24.35 24.88 -3.36
CA GLU A 457 23.01 25.50 -3.35
C GLU A 457 23.10 27.03 -3.41
N ARG A 458 24.00 27.64 -2.62
CA ARG A 458 24.24 29.09 -2.64
C ARG A 458 24.86 29.59 -3.95
N GLN A 459 25.65 28.77 -4.64
CA GLN A 459 26.16 29.11 -5.97
C GLN A 459 25.06 29.06 -7.01
N ARG A 460 24.23 28.01 -7.00
CA ARG A 460 23.09 27.86 -7.92
C ARG A 460 22.05 28.95 -7.72
N ALA A 461 21.78 29.38 -6.48
CA ALA A 461 20.83 30.46 -6.19
C ALA A 461 21.32 31.88 -6.58
N LYS A 462 22.60 32.04 -6.95
CA LYS A 462 23.19 33.31 -7.40
C LYS A 462 23.28 33.43 -8.92
N GLN A 463 23.05 32.33 -9.64
CA GLN A 463 22.92 32.27 -11.10
C GLN A 463 21.44 32.39 -11.46
#